data_AF-A0AAN6T570-F1
#
_entry.id   AF-A0AAN6T570-F1
#
_cell.length_a   1.000
_cell.length_b   1.000
_cell.length_c   1.000
_cell.angle_alpha   90.00
_cell.angle_beta   90.00
_cell.angle_gamma   90.00
#
_symmetry.space_group_name_H-M   'P 1'
#
loop_
_entity.id
_entity.type
_entity.pdbx_description
1 polymer ?
#
loop_
_entity_poly.entity_id
_entity_poly.type
_entity_poly.pdbx_seq_one_letter_code
_entity_poly.pdbx_strand_id
1 'polypeptide(L)'
;YIFDDDDHLDLGRLVGPKSSFTPKQLSAALERLPDSRIYPRLSKEFAVTVAGEPAMEPRLSLKRPMFPCYHWVQKDAANGPIHINSIAHWFRSEVEAFELMAQHPPHPNIVQYHGCRVRRGFVTGILTEAVDGLNLEEHLRAGHAIPDKAYFMLALESAVRHLHRVVGMAHNDIKPANVVVRRSDGMPVHVDFSAARPPGARGTGPLGTPGWMETDDVASYAVSKTSHDLFGLKKLRAWLDKPE
;
A
#
# COMPACT_ATOMS: atom_id res chain seq x y z
N TYR A 1 -15.70 2.66 9.61
CA TYR A 1 -14.78 3.60 10.25
C TYR A 1 -14.92 4.95 9.58
N ILE A 2 -14.64 6.03 10.29
CA ILE A 2 -14.70 7.41 9.79
C ILE A 2 -13.45 8.14 10.27
N PHE A 3 -12.86 8.96 9.40
CA PHE A 3 -11.84 9.92 9.78
C PHE A 3 -12.48 11.30 9.91
N ASP A 4 -12.15 12.03 10.98
CA ASP A 4 -12.47 13.47 11.05
C ASP A 4 -11.41 14.31 10.33
N ASP A 5 -11.64 15.64 10.26
CA ASP A 5 -10.74 16.59 9.58
C ASP A 5 -9.36 16.67 10.23
N ASP A 6 -9.25 16.22 11.48
CA ASP A 6 -8.01 16.11 12.23
C ASP A 6 -7.37 14.72 12.09
N ASP A 7 -7.87 13.83 11.23
CA ASP A 7 -7.38 12.46 11.06
C ASP A 7 -7.52 11.61 12.33
N HIS A 8 -8.43 11.92 13.25
CA HIS A 8 -8.79 10.93 14.25
C HIS A 8 -9.68 9.86 13.64
N LEU A 9 -9.54 8.62 14.11
CA LEU A 9 -10.31 7.49 13.62
C LEU A 9 -11.40 7.11 14.62
N ASP A 10 -12.63 7.13 14.14
CA ASP A 10 -13.76 6.54 14.82
C ASP A 10 -14.08 5.18 14.16
N LEU A 11 -14.08 4.12 14.95
CA LEU A 11 -14.35 2.75 14.50
C LEU A 11 -15.52 2.16 15.27
N GLY A 12 -16.42 1.51 14.55
CA GLY A 12 -17.57 0.83 15.12
C GLY A 12 -17.83 -0.48 14.42
N ARG A 13 -18.48 -1.41 15.12
CA ARG A 13 -18.88 -2.71 14.59
C ARG A 13 -20.35 -2.97 14.86
N LEU A 14 -21.06 -3.35 13.80
CA LEU A 14 -22.42 -3.85 13.86
C LEU A 14 -22.49 -5.20 13.13
N VAL A 15 -23.32 -6.12 13.63
CA VAL A 15 -23.50 -7.46 13.06
C VAL A 15 -24.85 -7.52 12.37
N GLY A 16 -24.84 -7.66 11.05
CA GLY A 16 -26.05 -7.71 10.22
C GLY A 16 -25.83 -7.09 8.84
N PRO A 17 -26.81 -7.17 7.92
CA PRO A 17 -26.74 -6.53 6.62
C PRO A 17 -26.56 -5.02 6.77
N LYS A 18 -25.71 -4.39 5.94
CA LYS A 18 -25.51 -2.92 6.00
C LYS A 18 -26.83 -2.15 5.85
N SER A 19 -27.77 -2.68 5.07
CA SER A 19 -29.10 -2.10 4.85
C SER A 19 -30.02 -2.13 6.06
N SER A 20 -29.72 -2.89 7.12
CA SER A 20 -30.57 -2.98 8.33
C SER A 20 -30.25 -1.90 9.37
N PHE A 21 -29.26 -1.03 9.15
CA PHE A 21 -28.83 -0.05 10.13
C PHE A 21 -29.17 1.38 9.70
N THR A 22 -29.78 2.13 10.61
CA THR A 22 -30.00 3.56 10.47
C THR A 22 -28.68 4.34 10.63
N PRO A 23 -28.56 5.56 10.07
CA PRO A 23 -27.41 6.43 10.31
C PRO A 23 -27.14 6.69 11.81
N LYS A 24 -28.20 6.76 12.63
CA LYS A 24 -28.09 6.94 14.08
C LYS A 24 -27.46 5.71 14.75
N GLN A 25 -27.85 4.50 14.36
CA GLN A 25 -27.25 3.26 14.87
C GLN A 25 -25.79 3.11 14.43
N LEU A 26 -25.47 3.49 13.20
CA LEU A 26 -24.09 3.51 12.70
C LEU A 26 -23.22 4.46 13.53
N SER A 27 -23.71 5.69 13.76
CA SER A 27 -22.98 6.71 14.53
C SER A 27 -22.81 6.32 16.00
N ALA A 28 -23.85 5.75 16.63
CA ALA A 28 -23.80 5.31 18.02
C ALA A 28 -22.86 4.12 18.27
N ALA A 29 -22.53 3.36 17.22
CA ALA A 29 -21.60 2.23 17.31
C ALA A 29 -20.13 2.65 17.17
N LEU A 30 -19.85 3.91 16.82
CA LEU A 30 -18.50 4.42 16.63
C LEU A 30 -17.84 4.77 17.96
N GLU A 31 -16.61 4.30 18.14
CA GLU A 31 -15.74 4.67 19.25
C GLU A 31 -14.43 5.26 18.72
N ARG A 32 -13.97 6.32 19.39
CA ARG A 32 -12.70 6.97 19.10
C ARG A 32 -11.54 6.04 19.44
N LEU A 33 -10.74 5.70 18.45
CA LEU A 33 -9.53 4.93 18.67
C LEU A 33 -8.36 5.88 19.04
N PRO A 34 -7.53 5.52 20.04
CA PRO A 34 -6.32 6.28 20.35
C PRO A 34 -5.33 6.28 19.18
N ASP A 35 -4.74 7.45 18.88
CA ASP A 35 -3.75 7.61 17.81
C ASP A 35 -2.61 6.59 17.89
N SER A 36 -2.14 6.27 19.10
CA SER A 36 -1.05 5.31 19.33
C SER A 36 -1.35 3.88 18.86
N ARG A 37 -2.60 3.54 18.57
CA ARG A 37 -2.99 2.25 17.99
C ARG A 37 -3.05 2.27 16.46
N ILE A 38 -3.15 3.45 15.86
CA ILE A 38 -3.42 3.62 14.44
C ILE A 38 -2.17 4.12 13.71
N TYR A 39 -1.44 5.03 14.36
CA TYR A 39 -0.37 5.80 13.78
C TYR A 39 0.94 5.57 14.52
N PRO A 40 2.06 5.48 13.80
CA PRO A 40 3.36 5.44 14.44
C PRO A 40 3.72 6.83 14.98
N ARG A 41 4.20 6.84 16.22
CA ARG A 41 4.64 8.05 16.91
C ARG A 41 6.06 8.42 16.47
N LEU A 42 6.29 9.70 16.20
CA LEU A 42 7.64 10.20 15.96
C LEU A 42 8.53 10.00 17.18
N SER A 43 9.78 9.61 16.94
CA SER A 43 10.82 9.51 17.95
C SER A 43 12.18 9.85 17.33
N LYS A 44 13.25 9.84 18.13
CA LYS A 44 14.61 10.03 17.59
C LYS A 44 15.01 8.90 16.63
N GLU A 45 14.47 7.72 16.85
CA GLU A 45 14.70 6.49 16.08
C GLU A 45 13.70 6.32 14.92
N PHE A 46 12.68 7.17 14.86
CA PHE A 46 11.68 7.18 13.80
C PHE A 46 11.36 8.63 13.44
N ALA A 47 12.28 9.24 12.70
CA ALA A 47 12.11 10.53 12.05
C ALA A 47 11.70 10.32 10.60
N VAL A 48 10.90 11.24 10.08
CA VAL A 48 10.37 11.19 8.71
C VAL A 48 10.56 12.53 8.03
N THR A 49 10.60 12.51 6.72
CA THR A 49 10.48 13.70 5.90
C THR A 49 9.06 14.23 6.09
N VAL A 50 8.91 15.36 6.80
CA VAL A 50 7.59 16.00 6.95
C VAL A 50 7.28 16.69 5.63
N ALA A 51 6.16 16.32 5.00
CA ALA A 51 5.66 17.06 3.85
C ALA A 51 5.39 18.50 4.29
N GLY A 52 6.12 19.47 3.74
CA GLY A 52 5.85 20.89 3.99
C GLY A 52 4.41 21.17 3.58
N GLU A 53 3.64 21.91 4.40
CA GLU A 53 2.19 22.04 4.23
C GLU A 53 1.79 22.23 2.76
N PRO A 54 1.24 21.20 2.11
CA PRO A 54 0.51 21.41 0.89
C PRO A 54 -0.94 21.43 1.33
N ALA A 55 -1.60 22.58 1.20
CA ALA A 55 -3.05 22.57 1.15
C ALA A 55 -3.45 21.72 -0.06
N MET A 56 -3.59 20.39 0.13
CA MET A 56 -4.19 19.42 -0.79
C MET A 56 -4.03 19.83 -2.26
N GLU A 57 -2.79 20.02 -2.72
CA GLU A 57 -2.60 20.32 -4.14
C GLU A 57 -3.21 19.16 -4.92
N PRO A 58 -4.01 19.40 -5.99
CA PRO A 58 -4.68 18.34 -6.75
C PRO A 58 -3.73 17.25 -7.31
N ARG A 59 -2.42 17.48 -7.19
CA ARG A 59 -1.33 16.65 -7.66
C ARG A 59 -0.80 15.66 -6.63
N LEU A 60 -1.26 15.69 -5.38
CA LEU A 60 -0.80 14.78 -4.33
C LEU A 60 -1.89 13.80 -3.91
N SER A 61 -1.51 12.54 -3.77
CA SER A 61 -2.33 11.49 -3.19
C SER A 61 -1.95 11.31 -1.73
N LEU A 62 -2.96 11.19 -0.89
CA LEU A 62 -2.81 10.95 0.54
C LEU A 62 -3.19 9.50 0.86
N LYS A 63 -2.20 8.70 1.24
CA LYS A 63 -2.42 7.35 1.74
C LYS A 63 -2.47 7.34 3.26
N ARG A 64 -3.60 6.89 3.82
CA ARG A 64 -3.80 6.64 5.26
C ARG A 64 -3.54 5.16 5.57
N PRO A 65 -3.33 4.78 6.86
CA PRO A 65 -3.26 3.38 7.24
C PRO A 65 -4.43 2.60 6.70
N MET A 66 -4.17 1.42 6.13
CA MET A 66 -5.25 0.53 5.72
C MET A 66 -5.80 -0.24 6.92
N PHE A 67 -7.12 -0.35 6.97
CA PHE A 67 -7.84 -1.19 7.92
C PHE A 67 -8.41 -2.37 7.13
N PRO A 68 -7.63 -3.44 6.88
CA PRO A 68 -8.19 -4.62 6.23
C PRO A 68 -9.41 -5.06 7.05
N CYS A 69 -10.48 -5.41 6.35
CA CYS A 69 -11.77 -5.78 6.92
C CYS A 69 -11.56 -6.63 8.18
N TYR A 70 -11.92 -6.08 9.33
CA TYR A 70 -11.76 -6.65 10.69
C TYR A 70 -12.32 -8.08 10.88
N HIS A 71 -12.89 -8.71 9.85
CA HIS A 71 -13.19 -10.15 9.80
C HIS A 71 -11.94 -11.04 9.93
N TRP A 72 -10.76 -10.58 9.49
CA TRP A 72 -9.51 -11.35 9.68
C TRP A 72 -8.93 -11.23 11.10
N VAL A 73 -9.37 -10.24 11.87
CA VAL A 73 -8.89 -9.98 13.24
C VAL A 73 -9.46 -10.99 14.27
N GLN A 74 -10.43 -11.82 13.88
CA GLN A 74 -11.09 -12.76 14.80
C GLN A 74 -10.89 -14.25 14.52
N LYS A 75 -10.33 -14.67 13.37
CA LYS A 75 -10.26 -16.12 13.06
C LYS A 75 -9.13 -16.88 13.76
N ASP A 76 -8.18 -16.19 14.39
CA ASP A 76 -7.07 -16.83 15.10
C ASP A 76 -7.16 -16.69 16.63
N ALA A 77 -8.32 -17.05 17.20
CA ALA A 77 -8.38 -17.31 18.65
C ALA A 77 -7.47 -18.48 19.09
N ALA A 78 -6.99 -19.30 18.14
CA ALA A 78 -6.00 -20.36 18.36
C ALA A 78 -4.53 -19.93 18.13
N ASN A 79 -4.27 -18.88 17.32
CA ASN A 79 -2.91 -18.39 16.99
C ASN A 79 -2.60 -16.94 17.44
N GLY A 80 -3.50 -16.32 18.21
CA GLY A 80 -3.34 -14.98 18.77
C GLY A 80 -3.99 -13.89 17.91
N PRO A 81 -4.49 -12.79 18.51
CA PRO A 81 -5.12 -11.72 17.75
C PRO A 81 -4.12 -11.07 16.80
N ILE A 82 -4.53 -10.79 15.56
CA ILE A 82 -3.94 -9.70 14.80
C ILE A 82 -4.32 -8.42 15.53
N HIS A 83 -3.50 -8.02 16.50
CA HIS A 83 -3.80 -6.92 17.40
C HIS A 83 -4.00 -5.63 16.59
N ILE A 84 -4.93 -4.79 17.02
CA ILE A 84 -5.04 -3.39 16.58
C ILE A 84 -3.69 -2.64 16.67
N ASN A 85 -2.80 -3.08 17.57
CA ASN A 85 -1.41 -2.63 17.69
C ASN A 85 -0.55 -2.91 16.43
N SER A 86 -1.02 -3.77 15.52
CA SER A 86 -0.35 -4.07 14.25
C SER A 86 -0.59 -2.99 13.19
N ILE A 87 -1.63 -2.16 13.27
CA ILE A 87 -1.93 -1.14 12.24
C ILE A 87 -0.84 -0.07 12.22
N ALA A 88 -0.54 0.51 13.38
CA ALA A 88 0.55 1.47 13.51
C ALA A 88 1.89 0.88 13.06
N HIS A 89 2.13 -0.41 13.32
CA HIS A 89 3.34 -1.10 12.89
C HIS A 89 3.38 -1.34 11.38
N TRP A 90 2.29 -1.77 10.75
CA TRP A 90 2.21 -1.95 9.30
C TRP A 90 2.40 -0.63 8.57
N PHE A 91 1.73 0.41 9.05
CA PHE A 91 1.86 1.72 8.46
C PHE A 91 3.27 2.28 8.67
N ARG A 92 3.90 2.02 9.83
CA ARG A 92 5.31 2.35 10.06
C ARG A 92 6.21 1.69 9.02
N SER A 93 6.06 0.39 8.75
CA SER A 93 6.88 -0.29 7.74
C SER A 93 6.75 0.33 6.36
N GLU A 94 5.54 0.74 5.98
CA GLU A 94 5.32 1.43 4.70
C GLU A 94 6.00 2.80 4.67
N VAL A 95 5.90 3.58 5.75
CA VAL A 95 6.61 4.86 5.89
C VAL A 95 8.12 4.66 5.78
N GLU A 96 8.68 3.67 6.49
CA GLU A 96 10.11 3.35 6.45
C GLU A 96 10.57 2.96 5.03
N ALA A 97 9.75 2.25 4.26
CA ALA A 97 10.04 1.93 2.87
C ALA A 97 10.12 3.20 2.00
N PHE A 98 9.17 4.13 2.13
CA PHE A 98 9.21 5.41 1.41
C PHE A 98 10.39 6.29 1.82
N GLU A 99 10.70 6.40 3.11
CA GLU A 99 11.88 7.14 3.60
C GLU A 99 13.18 6.55 3.07
N LEU A 100 13.28 5.21 2.96
CA LEU A 100 14.46 4.57 2.38
C LEU A 100 14.57 4.82 0.86
N MET A 101 13.45 4.76 0.13
CA MET A 101 13.42 5.11 -1.30
C MET A 101 13.86 6.56 -1.54
N ALA A 102 13.44 7.49 -0.67
CA ALA A 102 13.75 8.92 -0.78
C ALA A 102 15.25 9.24 -0.67
N GLN A 103 16.05 8.35 -0.09
CA GLN A 103 17.50 8.50 0.02
C GLN A 103 18.24 8.20 -1.29
N HIS A 104 17.54 7.79 -2.34
CA HIS A 104 18.09 7.32 -3.60
C HIS A 104 17.51 8.12 -4.78
N PRO A 105 18.18 8.14 -5.95
CA PRO A 105 17.65 8.82 -7.13
C PRO A 105 16.27 8.28 -7.54
N PRO A 106 15.32 9.16 -7.96
CA PRO A 106 13.98 8.73 -8.36
C PRO A 106 14.01 7.89 -9.65
N HIS A 107 12.95 7.09 -9.86
CA HIS A 107 12.73 6.30 -11.07
C HIS A 107 11.39 6.67 -11.72
N PRO A 108 11.32 6.90 -13.05
CA PRO A 108 10.12 7.43 -13.72
C PRO A 108 8.87 6.52 -13.67
N ASN A 109 9.06 5.24 -13.33
CA ASN A 109 8.01 4.22 -13.20
C ASN A 109 7.79 3.77 -11.74
N ILE A 110 8.23 4.56 -10.77
CA ILE A 110 7.93 4.42 -9.33
C ILE A 110 7.29 5.72 -8.88
N VAL A 111 6.22 5.63 -8.09
CA VAL A 111 5.51 6.80 -7.58
C VAL A 111 6.45 7.70 -6.78
N GLN A 112 6.43 8.99 -7.06
CA GLN A 112 7.21 9.97 -6.32
C GLN A 112 6.67 10.16 -4.90
N TYR A 113 7.55 10.03 -3.91
CA TYR A 113 7.27 10.34 -2.51
C TYR A 113 7.49 11.83 -2.21
N HIS A 114 6.57 12.43 -1.44
CA HIS A 114 6.59 13.86 -1.08
C HIS A 114 6.71 14.10 0.43
N GLY A 115 6.85 13.06 1.24
CA GLY A 115 6.90 13.17 2.68
C GLY A 115 5.65 12.63 3.39
N CYS A 116 5.68 12.71 4.71
CA CYS A 116 4.62 12.29 5.59
C CYS A 116 3.82 13.49 6.10
N ARG A 117 2.51 13.29 6.27
CA ARG A 117 1.68 14.18 7.07
C ARG A 117 1.85 13.83 8.54
N VAL A 118 2.23 14.83 9.33
CA VAL A 118 2.37 14.69 10.78
C VAL A 118 1.30 15.51 11.48
N ARG A 119 0.54 14.87 12.37
CA ARG A 119 -0.39 15.55 13.27
C ARG A 119 -0.23 14.98 14.67
N ARG A 120 -0.28 15.83 15.69
CA ARG A 120 -0.22 15.44 17.12
C ARG A 120 1.01 14.56 17.47
N GLY A 121 2.13 14.72 16.74
CA GLY A 121 3.34 13.92 16.92
C GLY A 121 3.28 12.50 16.33
N PHE A 122 2.30 12.21 15.48
CA PHE A 122 2.11 10.94 14.80
C PHE A 122 2.11 11.12 13.28
N VAL A 123 2.58 10.10 12.56
CA VAL A 123 2.47 10.04 11.09
C VAL A 123 1.06 9.56 10.74
N THR A 124 0.25 10.47 10.18
CA THR A 124 -1.18 10.22 9.87
C THR A 124 -1.44 9.99 8.39
N GLY A 125 -0.41 10.10 7.56
CA GLY A 125 -0.53 9.92 6.13
C GLY A 125 0.82 9.94 5.42
N ILE A 126 0.89 9.25 4.29
CA ILE A 126 2.00 9.29 3.33
C ILE A 126 1.50 10.10 2.14
N LEU A 127 2.26 11.10 1.71
CA LEU A 127 1.97 11.85 0.50
C LEU A 127 2.84 11.36 -0.64
N THR A 128 2.20 10.99 -1.74
CA THR A 128 2.87 10.67 -2.99
C THR A 128 2.30 11.55 -4.10
N GLU A 129 2.91 11.53 -5.28
CA GLU A 129 2.25 12.07 -6.47
C GLU A 129 0.91 11.33 -6.68
N ALA A 130 -0.11 12.08 -7.09
CA ALA A 130 -1.35 11.54 -7.62
C ALA A 130 -1.13 11.25 -9.10
N VAL A 131 -0.75 10.01 -9.42
CA VAL A 131 -0.56 9.58 -10.81
C VAL A 131 -1.90 9.68 -11.54
N ASP A 132 -2.04 10.61 -12.49
CA ASP A 132 -3.25 10.71 -13.32
C ASP A 132 -3.34 9.49 -14.23
N GLY A 133 -4.27 8.59 -13.94
CA GLY A 133 -4.38 7.30 -14.61
C GLY A 133 -5.39 6.37 -13.93
N LEU A 134 -5.49 5.15 -14.45
CA LEU A 134 -6.24 4.06 -13.84
C LEU A 134 -5.25 2.98 -13.42
N ASN A 135 -5.58 2.20 -12.37
CA ASN A 135 -4.81 0.99 -12.15
C ASN A 135 -4.96 0.03 -13.35
N LEU A 136 -4.02 -0.89 -13.52
CA LEU A 136 -3.91 -1.69 -14.74
C LEU A 136 -5.15 -2.57 -14.98
N GLU A 137 -5.78 -3.08 -13.92
CA GLU A 137 -7.05 -3.80 -14.00
C GLU A 137 -8.18 -2.92 -14.53
N GLU A 138 -8.36 -1.74 -13.96
CA GLU A 138 -9.37 -0.77 -14.38
C GLU A 138 -9.11 -0.26 -15.80
N HIS A 139 -7.84 -0.03 -16.15
CA HIS A 139 -7.43 0.42 -17.46
C HIS A 139 -7.87 -0.56 -18.56
N LEU A 140 -7.58 -1.86 -18.37
CA LEU A 140 -7.97 -2.89 -19.32
C LEU A 140 -9.48 -3.15 -19.30
N ARG A 141 -10.13 -3.11 -18.12
CA ARG A 141 -11.60 -3.26 -18.00
C ARG A 141 -12.36 -2.13 -18.70
N ALA A 142 -11.78 -0.94 -18.76
CA ALA A 142 -12.31 0.19 -19.54
C ALA A 142 -12.12 0.03 -21.05
N GLY A 143 -11.49 -1.06 -21.52
CA GLY A 143 -11.24 -1.33 -22.93
C GLY A 143 -10.03 -0.60 -23.51
N HIS A 144 -9.20 0.03 -22.68
CA HIS A 144 -7.97 0.65 -23.16
C HIS A 144 -6.90 -0.40 -23.44
N ALA A 145 -6.20 -0.27 -24.56
CA ALA A 145 -5.12 -1.18 -24.93
C ALA A 145 -3.77 -0.68 -24.40
N ILE A 146 -2.86 -1.62 -24.13
CA ILE A 146 -1.43 -1.32 -23.93
C ILE A 146 -0.75 -1.41 -25.29
N PRO A 147 -0.33 -0.28 -25.90
CA PRO A 147 0.09 -0.28 -27.30
C PRO A 147 1.33 -1.15 -27.57
N ASP A 148 2.30 -1.14 -26.66
CA ASP A 148 3.50 -1.96 -26.72
C ASP A 148 3.71 -2.68 -25.37
N LYS A 149 3.24 -3.92 -25.31
CA LYS A 149 3.40 -4.79 -24.13
C LYS A 149 4.87 -5.00 -23.77
N ALA A 150 5.76 -5.13 -24.74
CA ALA A 150 7.17 -5.41 -24.48
C ALA A 150 7.83 -4.20 -23.81
N TYR A 151 7.60 -3.00 -24.34
CA TYR A 151 8.08 -1.75 -23.76
C TYR A 151 7.48 -1.49 -22.37
N PHE A 152 6.17 -1.71 -22.21
CA PHE A 152 5.48 -1.59 -20.91
C PHE A 152 6.09 -2.50 -19.84
N MET A 153 6.34 -3.77 -20.18
CA MET A 153 6.98 -4.72 -19.25
C MET A 153 8.43 -4.36 -18.96
N LEU A 154 9.18 -3.85 -19.93
CA LEU A 154 10.56 -3.37 -19.71
C LEU A 154 10.60 -2.20 -18.71
N ALA A 155 9.62 -1.29 -18.77
CA ALA A 155 9.51 -0.19 -17.82
C ALA A 155 9.23 -0.67 -16.38
N LEU A 156 8.31 -1.63 -16.21
CA LEU A 156 8.05 -2.27 -14.91
C LEU A 156 9.29 -3.01 -14.38
N GLU A 157 9.95 -3.80 -15.22
CA GLU A 157 11.18 -4.52 -14.86
C GLU A 157 12.32 -3.56 -14.50
N SER A 158 12.39 -2.40 -15.14
CA SER A 158 13.37 -1.36 -14.80
C SER A 158 13.12 -0.81 -13.40
N ALA A 159 11.87 -0.49 -13.04
CA ALA A 159 11.50 -0.04 -11.70
C ALA A 159 11.83 -1.08 -10.63
N VAL A 160 11.45 -2.34 -10.84
CA VAL A 160 11.76 -3.41 -9.88
C VAL A 160 13.27 -3.62 -9.75
N ARG A 161 14.02 -3.58 -10.84
CA ARG A 161 15.49 -3.67 -10.82
C ARG A 161 16.11 -2.49 -10.04
N HIS A 162 15.55 -1.29 -10.18
CA HIS A 162 15.98 -0.13 -9.43
C HIS A 162 15.76 -0.33 -7.92
N LEU A 163 14.58 -0.80 -7.49
CA LEU A 163 14.33 -1.16 -6.09
C LEU A 163 15.35 -2.17 -5.56
N HIS A 164 15.60 -3.23 -6.33
CA HIS A 164 16.49 -4.31 -5.92
C HIS A 164 17.95 -3.86 -5.79
N ARG A 165 18.45 -3.10 -6.76
CA ARG A 165 19.89 -2.81 -6.90
C ARG A 165 20.32 -1.47 -6.34
N VAL A 166 19.46 -0.47 -6.42
CA VAL A 166 19.78 0.89 -6.00
C VAL A 166 19.30 1.11 -4.57
N VAL A 167 18.03 0.77 -4.28
CA VAL A 167 17.44 0.99 -2.95
C VAL A 167 17.74 -0.15 -1.97
N GLY A 168 17.93 -1.38 -2.47
CA GLY A 168 18.17 -2.55 -1.63
C GLY A 168 16.90 -3.16 -1.02
N MET A 169 15.75 -3.01 -1.68
CA MET A 169 14.46 -3.56 -1.25
C MET A 169 13.85 -4.50 -2.28
N ALA A 170 13.00 -5.42 -1.83
CA ALA A 170 12.02 -6.10 -2.67
C ALA A 170 10.64 -5.46 -2.46
N HIS A 171 9.80 -5.44 -3.51
CA HIS A 171 8.44 -4.91 -3.46
C HIS A 171 7.47 -5.88 -2.80
N ASN A 172 7.63 -7.19 -3.04
CA ASN A 172 6.85 -8.34 -2.56
C ASN A 172 5.36 -8.43 -2.95
N ASP A 173 4.82 -7.46 -3.68
CA ASP A 173 3.39 -7.41 -4.05
C ASP A 173 3.17 -6.86 -5.46
N ILE A 174 3.89 -7.40 -6.44
CA ILE A 174 3.76 -7.04 -7.85
C ILE A 174 2.45 -7.64 -8.40
N LYS A 175 1.48 -6.76 -8.70
CA LYS A 175 0.15 -7.10 -9.25
C LYS A 175 -0.46 -5.91 -10.01
N PRO A 176 -1.49 -6.12 -10.87
CA PRO A 176 -2.09 -5.07 -11.68
C PRO A 176 -2.67 -3.92 -10.86
N ALA A 177 -3.35 -4.22 -9.74
CA ALA A 177 -3.89 -3.20 -8.84
C ALA A 177 -2.83 -2.24 -8.25
N ASN A 178 -1.54 -2.63 -8.22
CA ASN A 178 -0.44 -1.80 -7.73
C ASN A 178 0.33 -1.09 -8.87
N VAL A 179 -0.17 -1.15 -10.11
CA VAL A 179 0.38 -0.49 -11.28
C VAL A 179 -0.64 0.49 -11.83
N VAL A 180 -0.33 1.78 -11.84
CA VAL A 180 -1.15 2.80 -12.52
C VAL A 180 -0.60 3.03 -13.92
N VAL A 181 -1.50 3.06 -14.92
CA VAL A 181 -1.19 3.45 -16.28
C VAL A 181 -1.40 4.96 -16.40
N ARG A 182 -0.30 5.71 -16.46
CA ARG A 182 -0.32 7.17 -16.51
C ARG A 182 -0.93 7.64 -17.82
N ARG A 183 -1.94 8.52 -17.74
CA ARG A 183 -2.71 9.00 -18.89
C ARG A 183 -1.86 9.79 -19.88
N SER A 184 -0.88 10.55 -19.41
CA SER A 184 -0.10 11.46 -20.25
C SER A 184 0.76 10.76 -21.31
N ASP A 185 1.25 9.55 -21.00
CA ASP A 185 2.21 8.82 -21.85
C ASP A 185 1.94 7.31 -21.96
N GLY A 186 0.92 6.79 -21.26
CA GLY A 186 0.59 5.36 -21.22
C GLY A 186 1.58 4.51 -20.42
N MET A 187 2.49 5.13 -19.66
CA MET A 187 3.55 4.40 -18.97
C MET A 187 3.09 3.83 -17.62
N PRO A 188 3.60 2.66 -17.22
CA PRO A 188 3.30 2.07 -15.93
C PRO A 188 4.02 2.81 -14.80
N VAL A 189 3.36 2.93 -13.65
CA VAL A 189 3.94 3.43 -12.40
C VAL A 189 3.57 2.50 -11.26
N HIS A 190 4.56 2.01 -10.51
CA HIS A 190 4.33 1.28 -9.26
C HIS A 190 3.92 2.24 -8.15
N VAL A 191 2.80 1.99 -7.47
CA VAL A 191 2.19 2.95 -6.52
C VAL A 191 2.02 2.46 -5.07
N ASP A 192 2.14 1.15 -4.80
CA ASP A 192 1.93 0.60 -3.45
C ASP A 192 3.18 -0.11 -2.91
N PHE A 193 3.72 0.40 -1.80
CA PHE A 193 4.95 -0.10 -1.18
C PHE A 193 4.73 -0.64 0.24
N SER A 194 3.47 -0.93 0.62
CA SER A 194 3.13 -1.47 1.94
C SER A 194 3.80 -2.82 2.23
N ALA A 195 4.07 -3.60 1.19
CA ALA A 195 4.77 -4.88 1.24
C ALA A 195 6.30 -4.74 1.12
N ALA A 196 6.79 -3.58 0.68
CA ALA A 196 8.19 -3.39 0.35
C ALA A 196 9.07 -3.39 1.60
N ARG A 197 10.21 -4.08 1.53
CA ARG A 197 11.21 -4.14 2.62
C ARG A 197 12.50 -4.84 2.16
N PRO A 198 13.63 -4.66 2.87
CA PRO A 198 14.88 -5.35 2.55
C PRO A 198 14.71 -6.88 2.46
N PRO A 199 15.37 -7.56 1.49
CA PRO A 199 15.36 -9.02 1.41
C PRO A 199 15.81 -9.67 2.73
N GLY A 200 15.14 -10.75 3.13
CA GLY A 200 15.36 -11.42 4.41
C GLY A 200 14.60 -10.82 5.59
N ALA A 201 14.12 -9.57 5.49
CA ALA A 201 13.27 -8.99 6.52
C ALA A 201 11.90 -9.69 6.57
N ARG A 202 11.40 -9.94 7.78
CA ARG A 202 10.11 -10.60 7.99
C ARG A 202 9.02 -9.56 8.17
N GLY A 203 7.89 -9.76 7.50
CA GLY A 203 6.66 -9.08 7.79
C GLY A 203 5.96 -9.61 9.03
N THR A 204 5.19 -8.73 9.63
CA THR A 204 4.17 -9.04 10.64
C THR A 204 2.99 -9.86 10.11
N GLY A 205 2.97 -10.12 8.81
CA GLY A 205 2.02 -10.95 8.11
C GLY A 205 2.57 -11.29 6.71
N PRO A 206 1.75 -11.97 5.89
CA PRO A 206 2.05 -12.20 4.48
C PRO A 206 2.32 -10.89 3.74
N LEU A 207 3.30 -10.89 2.84
CA LEU A 207 3.73 -9.71 2.10
C LEU A 207 2.99 -9.50 0.78
N GLY A 208 2.45 -10.56 0.19
CA GLY A 208 1.82 -10.50 -1.13
C GLY A 208 0.30 -10.57 -1.07
N THR A 209 -0.30 -10.61 -2.25
CA THR A 209 -1.73 -10.82 -2.45
C THR A 209 -2.01 -12.25 -2.89
N PRO A 210 -2.97 -12.97 -2.27
CA PRO A 210 -3.40 -14.29 -2.75
C PRO A 210 -3.75 -14.26 -4.24
N GLY A 211 -3.36 -15.29 -4.98
CA GLY A 211 -3.48 -15.30 -6.44
C GLY A 211 -2.37 -14.52 -7.17
N TRP A 212 -1.51 -13.76 -6.49
CA TRP A 212 -0.29 -13.15 -7.04
C TRP A 212 1.00 -13.69 -6.40
N MET A 213 0.89 -14.64 -5.46
CA MET A 213 2.00 -15.34 -4.82
C MET A 213 2.45 -16.58 -5.60
N GLU A 214 3.69 -17.00 -5.36
CA GLU A 214 4.29 -18.24 -5.91
C GLU A 214 3.75 -19.51 -5.25
N THR A 215 3.01 -19.36 -4.15
CA THR A 215 2.49 -20.43 -3.31
C THR A 215 1.07 -20.09 -2.85
N ASP A 216 0.24 -21.11 -2.66
CA ASP A 216 -1.09 -20.97 -2.05
C ASP A 216 -1.02 -20.94 -0.52
N ASP A 217 0.12 -21.33 0.08
CA ASP A 217 0.38 -21.14 1.51
C ASP A 217 0.78 -19.69 1.80
N VAL A 218 -0.23 -18.84 1.94
CA VAL A 218 -0.11 -17.41 2.24
C VAL A 218 0.76 -17.13 3.48
N ALA A 219 0.73 -17.99 4.50
CA ALA A 219 1.48 -17.78 5.73
C ALA A 219 3.00 -17.90 5.52
N SER A 220 3.42 -18.70 4.53
CA SER A 220 4.84 -18.84 4.17
C SER A 220 5.42 -17.61 3.46
N TYR A 221 4.56 -16.72 2.94
CA TYR A 221 4.94 -15.52 2.18
C TYR A 221 5.29 -14.31 3.04
N ALA A 222 5.79 -14.54 4.26
CA ALA A 222 6.07 -13.49 5.25
C ALA A 222 7.52 -12.97 5.21
N VAL A 223 8.45 -13.63 4.52
CA VAL A 223 9.85 -13.19 4.41
C VAL A 223 10.08 -12.53 3.07
N SER A 224 10.65 -11.32 3.07
CA SER A 224 10.91 -10.55 1.87
C SER A 224 11.95 -11.22 0.97
N LYS A 225 11.66 -11.30 -0.32
CA LYS A 225 12.57 -11.90 -1.32
C LYS A 225 12.42 -11.19 -2.66
N THR A 226 13.53 -10.90 -3.32
CA THR A 226 13.52 -10.39 -4.69
C THR A 226 12.89 -11.39 -5.67
N SER A 227 12.95 -12.69 -5.38
CA SER A 227 12.30 -13.73 -6.19
C SER A 227 10.78 -13.60 -6.23
N HIS A 228 10.16 -13.03 -5.20
CA HIS A 228 8.72 -12.74 -5.20
C HIS A 228 8.36 -11.75 -6.31
N ASP A 229 9.18 -10.72 -6.51
CA ASP A 229 8.95 -9.71 -7.54
C ASP A 229 9.16 -10.29 -8.94
N LEU A 230 10.17 -11.14 -9.11
CA LEU A 230 10.43 -11.83 -10.38
C LEU A 230 9.27 -12.75 -10.77
N PHE A 231 8.71 -13.46 -9.79
CA PHE A 231 7.50 -14.26 -9.99
C PHE A 231 6.31 -13.37 -10.38
N GLY A 232 6.07 -12.29 -9.63
CA GLY A 232 4.97 -11.37 -9.89
C GLY A 232 5.06 -10.71 -11.27
N LEU A 233 6.26 -10.27 -11.70
CA LEU A 233 6.50 -9.74 -13.05
C LEU A 233 6.22 -10.79 -14.14
N LYS A 234 6.68 -12.03 -13.96
CA LYS A 234 6.41 -13.13 -14.89
C LYS A 234 4.91 -13.41 -15.00
N LYS A 235 4.22 -13.45 -13.86
CA LYS A 235 2.77 -13.66 -13.81
C LYS A 235 2.01 -12.52 -14.45
N LEU A 236 2.40 -11.27 -14.17
CA LEU A 236 1.81 -10.07 -14.76
C LEU A 236 1.97 -10.06 -16.28
N ARG A 237 3.15 -10.42 -16.79
CA ARG A 237 3.41 -10.56 -18.22
C ARG A 237 2.47 -11.58 -18.87
N ALA A 238 2.22 -12.72 -18.24
CA ALA A 238 1.28 -13.73 -18.76
C ALA A 238 -0.18 -13.25 -18.65
N TRP A 239 -0.54 -12.61 -17.53
CA TRP A 239 -1.89 -12.06 -17.30
C TRP A 239 -2.26 -11.01 -18.35
N LEU A 240 -1.32 -10.18 -18.81
CA LEU A 240 -1.54 -9.22 -19.89
C LEU A 240 -1.96 -9.84 -21.23
N ASP A 241 -1.68 -11.14 -21.48
CA ASP A 241 -2.18 -11.82 -22.68
C ASP A 241 -3.65 -12.19 -22.58
N LYS A 242 -4.14 -12.39 -21.35
CA LYS A 242 -5.51 -12.82 -21.05
C LYS A 242 -5.97 -12.21 -19.71
N PRO A 243 -6.31 -10.91 -19.70
CA PRO A 243 -6.85 -10.26 -18.51
C PRO A 243 -8.19 -10.89 -18.15
N GLU A 244 -8.40 -11.22 -16.88
CA GLU A 244 -9.66 -11.77 -16.34
C GLU A 244 -10.74 -10.69 -16.14
#